data_AF-A0A1C6CUM1-F1
#
_entry.id   AF-A0A1C6CUM1-F1
#
_cell.length_a   1.000
_cell.length_b   1.000
_cell.length_c   1.000
_cell.angle_alpha   90.00
_cell.angle_beta   90.00
_cell.angle_gamma   90.00
#
_symmetry.space_group_name_H-M   'P 1'
#
loop_
_entity.id
_entity.type
_entity.pdbx_description
1 polymer ?
#
loop_
_entity_poly.entity_id
_entity_poly.type
_entity_poly.pdbx_seq_one_letter_code
_entity_poly.pdbx_strand_id
1 'polypeptide(L)'
;MANFAIAADENVIARGNKLIEELQEPGEKKGVTLNRLFDLVSTHLQEDQLKRSGVDTEALDASITNIRNLFTAALSGKEEIRAEYERRMAELRESKEELEKNYKIQLGKLASEKEDALRKYTDLKELQETAETARKAAEEQAASAVNLVKEKEKTNIMLTEKLRDAEQKAGNYDTLEKENASLKQKVSDLQFKIKDYEKNELLHIKEIEQLKKEAHKNSVTIEKLNTEKYKEHETIQAQLSEKTKLLSEQEKELNVLHIQLAEQSKESELIKERAVIEKEREMLSKIEELRNALDEAKEEKYNLRLQLTKLQK
;
A
#
# COMPACT_ATOMS: atom_id res chain seq x y z
N MET A 1 -125.70 -56.24 -39.00
CA MET A 1 -126.34 -55.33 -39.98
C MET A 1 -125.71 -55.62 -41.32
N ALA A 2 -126.51 -55.99 -42.32
CA ALA A 2 -126.02 -56.33 -43.65
C ALA A 2 -125.42 -55.08 -44.31
N ASN A 3 -124.17 -55.17 -44.77
CA ASN A 3 -123.51 -54.12 -45.53
C ASN A 3 -124.20 -53.95 -46.89
N PHE A 4 -125.16 -53.02 -46.98
CA PHE A 4 -125.68 -52.51 -48.26
C PHE A 4 -124.66 -51.57 -48.91
N ALA A 5 -123.47 -52.09 -49.23
CA ALA A 5 -122.56 -51.43 -50.14
C ALA A 5 -122.86 -51.95 -51.56
N ILE A 6 -123.96 -51.48 -52.15
CA ILE A 6 -124.18 -51.62 -53.59
C ILE A 6 -123.24 -50.60 -54.23
N ALA A 7 -122.18 -51.06 -54.90
CA ALA A 7 -121.34 -50.18 -55.70
C ALA A 7 -122.21 -49.59 -56.82
N ALA A 8 -122.50 -48.29 -56.74
CA ALA A 8 -123.15 -47.57 -57.83
C ALA A 8 -122.24 -47.61 -59.07
N ASP A 9 -122.82 -47.73 -60.26
CA ASP A 9 -122.09 -47.68 -61.53
C ASP A 9 -121.24 -46.39 -61.62
N GLU A 10 -120.03 -46.48 -62.16
CA GLU A 10 -119.12 -45.32 -62.28
C GLU A 10 -119.77 -44.14 -63.03
N ASN A 11 -120.63 -44.41 -64.01
CA ASN A 11 -121.39 -43.37 -64.70
C ASN A 11 -122.41 -42.69 -63.79
N VAL A 12 -123.02 -43.44 -62.87
CA VAL A 12 -123.96 -42.89 -61.87
C VAL A 12 -123.21 -42.01 -60.88
N ILE A 13 -122.04 -42.46 -60.42
CA ILE A 13 -121.18 -41.66 -59.53
C ILE A 13 -120.71 -40.38 -60.25
N ALA A 14 -120.27 -40.48 -61.51
CA ALA A 14 -119.80 -39.33 -62.29
C ALA A 14 -120.91 -38.31 -62.54
N ARG A 15 -122.11 -38.77 -62.93
CA ARG A 15 -123.28 -37.90 -63.10
C ARG A 15 -123.69 -37.25 -61.78
N GLY A 16 -123.69 -38.00 -60.68
CA GLY A 16 -123.98 -37.48 -59.35
C GLY A 16 -122.98 -36.40 -58.94
N ASN A 17 -121.68 -36.63 -59.12
CA ASN A 17 -120.65 -35.63 -58.83
C ASN A 17 -120.78 -34.38 -59.70
N LYS A 18 -121.04 -34.54 -61.00
CA LYS A 18 -121.25 -33.42 -61.93
C LYS A 18 -122.47 -32.60 -61.53
N LEU A 19 -123.57 -33.23 -61.15
CA LEU A 19 -124.77 -32.55 -60.68
C LEU A 19 -124.50 -31.76 -59.39
N ILE A 20 -123.73 -32.33 -58.46
CA ILE A 20 -123.35 -31.62 -57.24
C ILE A 20 -122.50 -30.39 -57.59
N GLU A 21 -121.55 -30.50 -58.52
CA GLU A 21 -120.72 -29.38 -58.97
C GLU A 21 -121.52 -28.29 -59.69
N GLU A 22 -122.47 -28.68 -60.56
CA GLU A 22 -123.37 -27.75 -61.26
C GLU A 22 -124.28 -26.98 -60.30
N LEU A 23 -124.65 -27.60 -59.17
CA LEU A 23 -125.52 -27.01 -58.16
C LEU A 23 -124.77 -26.35 -57.00
N GLN A 24 -123.44 -26.42 -56.96
CA GLN A 24 -122.63 -25.88 -55.88
C GLN A 24 -122.46 -24.38 -56.05
N GLU A 25 -122.76 -23.61 -54.99
CA GLU A 25 -122.55 -22.16 -55.03
C GLU A 25 -121.06 -21.79 -54.84
N PRO A 26 -120.60 -20.64 -55.34
CA PRO A 26 -119.21 -20.21 -55.17
C PRO A 26 -118.81 -20.11 -53.70
N GLY A 27 -117.82 -20.91 -53.28
CA GLY A 27 -117.35 -20.97 -51.89
C GLY A 27 -118.17 -21.89 -50.97
N GLU A 28 -119.28 -22.46 -51.46
CA GLU A 28 -120.04 -23.48 -50.74
C GLU A 28 -119.25 -24.78 -50.71
N LYS A 29 -119.31 -25.53 -49.61
CA LYS A 29 -118.68 -26.86 -49.55
C LYS A 29 -119.59 -27.90 -50.17
N LYS A 30 -119.01 -28.87 -50.88
CA LYS A 30 -119.72 -30.01 -51.50
C LYS A 30 -120.72 -30.71 -50.58
N GLY A 31 -120.41 -30.76 -49.28
CA GLY A 31 -121.30 -31.28 -48.24
C GLY A 31 -122.60 -30.51 -48.04
N VAL A 32 -122.50 -29.19 -48.05
CA VAL A 32 -123.64 -28.28 -47.89
C VAL A 32 -124.55 -28.40 -49.12
N THR A 33 -123.97 -28.43 -50.32
CA THR A 33 -124.69 -28.64 -51.58
C THR A 33 -125.41 -29.99 -51.61
N LEU A 34 -124.77 -31.08 -51.13
CA LEU A 34 -125.42 -32.40 -51.09
C LEU A 34 -126.54 -32.47 -50.03
N ASN A 35 -126.37 -31.83 -48.87
CA ASN A 35 -127.44 -31.75 -47.88
C ASN A 35 -128.67 -31.03 -48.43
N ARG A 36 -128.47 -29.92 -49.14
CA ARG A 36 -129.54 -29.20 -49.85
C ARG A 36 -130.23 -30.09 -50.90
N LEU A 37 -129.48 -30.92 -51.61
CA LEU A 37 -130.03 -31.90 -52.55
C LEU A 37 -130.90 -32.94 -51.85
N PHE A 38 -130.47 -33.48 -50.71
CA PHE A 38 -131.31 -34.40 -49.94
C PHE A 38 -132.61 -33.74 -49.47
N ASP A 39 -132.57 -32.48 -49.07
CA ASP A 39 -133.75 -31.72 -48.64
C ASP A 39 -134.72 -31.46 -49.80
N LEU A 40 -134.20 -31.14 -50.99
CA LEU A 40 -134.98 -31.00 -52.22
C LEU A 40 -135.65 -32.32 -52.61
N VAL A 41 -134.92 -33.43 -52.57
CA VAL A 41 -135.46 -34.77 -52.86
C VAL A 41 -136.54 -35.14 -51.84
N SER A 42 -136.30 -34.91 -50.55
CA SER A 42 -137.27 -35.20 -49.48
C SER A 42 -138.56 -34.37 -49.61
N THR A 43 -138.49 -33.16 -50.16
CA THR A 43 -139.66 -32.26 -50.33
C THR A 43 -140.42 -32.47 -51.65
N HIS A 44 -139.78 -33.01 -52.69
CA HIS A 44 -140.38 -33.16 -54.02
C HIS A 44 -140.78 -34.60 -54.38
N LEU A 45 -140.40 -35.60 -53.57
CA LEU A 45 -140.88 -36.96 -53.70
C LEU A 45 -142.36 -37.04 -53.28
N GLN A 46 -143.27 -37.10 -54.25
CA GLN A 46 -144.69 -37.32 -53.99
C GLN A 46 -144.93 -38.78 -53.56
N GLU A 47 -145.20 -38.98 -52.28
CA GLU A 47 -145.36 -40.29 -51.65
C GLU A 47 -146.42 -41.16 -52.34
N ASP A 48 -147.53 -40.56 -52.78
CA ASP A 48 -148.64 -41.23 -53.47
C ASP A 48 -148.25 -41.81 -54.84
N GLN A 49 -147.35 -41.14 -55.57
CA GLN A 49 -146.88 -41.60 -56.89
C GLN A 49 -145.90 -42.78 -56.75
N LEU A 50 -145.07 -42.74 -55.71
CA LEU A 50 -144.10 -43.79 -55.39
C LEU A 50 -144.81 -45.06 -54.91
N LYS A 51 -145.79 -44.92 -54.01
CA LYS A 51 -146.63 -46.05 -53.54
C LYS A 51 -147.40 -46.71 -54.68
N ARG A 52 -147.97 -45.92 -55.61
CA ARG A 52 -148.63 -46.44 -56.83
C ARG A 52 -147.69 -47.19 -57.77
N SER A 53 -146.40 -46.85 -57.75
CA SER A 53 -145.35 -47.50 -58.53
C SER A 53 -144.73 -48.70 -57.80
N GLY A 54 -145.30 -49.12 -56.65
CA GLY A 54 -144.84 -50.27 -55.87
C GLY A 54 -143.58 -50.01 -55.04
N VAL A 55 -143.18 -48.75 -54.84
CA VAL A 55 -142.01 -48.38 -54.05
C VAL A 55 -142.38 -48.34 -52.56
N ASP A 56 -141.58 -49.01 -51.73
CA ASP A 56 -141.65 -48.89 -50.27
C ASP A 56 -141.04 -47.56 -49.84
N THR A 57 -141.91 -46.59 -49.54
CA THR A 57 -141.51 -45.22 -49.20
C THR A 57 -140.84 -45.12 -47.84
N GLU A 58 -141.16 -46.01 -46.89
CA GLU A 58 -140.52 -46.05 -45.57
C GLU A 58 -139.09 -46.58 -45.67
N ALA A 59 -138.89 -47.67 -46.44
CA ALA A 59 -137.55 -48.19 -46.70
C ALA A 59 -136.69 -47.21 -47.50
N LEU A 60 -137.29 -46.48 -48.44
CA LEU A 60 -136.61 -45.44 -49.21
C LEU A 60 -136.17 -44.26 -48.33
N ASP A 61 -137.04 -43.74 -47.48
CA ASP A 61 -136.71 -42.62 -46.58
C ASP A 61 -135.64 -43.00 -45.54
N ALA A 62 -135.74 -44.22 -44.97
CA ALA A 62 -134.71 -44.77 -44.10
C ALA A 62 -133.35 -44.91 -44.82
N SER A 63 -133.37 -45.31 -46.09
CA SER A 63 -132.16 -45.42 -46.92
C SER A 63 -131.54 -44.04 -47.22
N ILE A 64 -132.36 -43.05 -47.57
CA ILE A 64 -131.91 -41.66 -47.82
C ILE A 64 -131.29 -41.08 -46.54
N THR A 65 -131.93 -41.28 -45.39
CA THR A 65 -131.42 -40.82 -44.09
C THR A 65 -130.09 -41.49 -43.73
N ASN A 66 -129.97 -42.80 -43.93
CA ASN A 66 -128.72 -43.52 -43.69
C ASN A 66 -127.59 -43.02 -44.60
N ILE A 67 -127.87 -42.81 -45.90
CA ILE A 67 -126.89 -42.26 -46.85
C ILE A 67 -126.47 -40.83 -46.45
N ARG A 68 -127.41 -39.97 -46.05
CA ARG A 68 -127.13 -38.61 -45.55
C ARG A 68 -126.20 -38.64 -44.33
N ASN A 69 -126.48 -39.54 -43.38
CA ASN A 69 -125.66 -39.69 -42.16
C ASN A 69 -124.25 -40.19 -42.47
N LEU A 70 -124.12 -41.22 -43.31
CA LEU A 70 -122.83 -41.76 -43.73
C LEU A 70 -121.99 -40.70 -44.45
N PHE A 71 -122.61 -39.91 -45.33
CA PHE A 71 -121.91 -38.85 -46.05
C PHE A 71 -121.49 -37.69 -45.14
N THR A 72 -122.36 -37.26 -44.23
CA THR A 72 -122.05 -36.23 -43.24
C THR A 72 -120.87 -36.64 -42.36
N ALA A 73 -120.87 -37.88 -41.85
CA ALA A 73 -119.78 -38.42 -41.05
C ALA A 73 -118.46 -38.55 -41.84
N ALA A 74 -118.53 -38.95 -43.11
CA ALA A 74 -117.35 -39.05 -43.97
C ALA A 74 -116.74 -37.68 -44.31
N LEU A 75 -117.58 -36.64 -44.47
CA LEU A 75 -117.11 -35.28 -44.70
C LEU A 75 -116.54 -34.65 -43.43
N SER A 76 -117.19 -34.81 -42.28
CA SER A 76 -116.69 -34.27 -41.02
C SER A 76 -115.32 -34.83 -40.68
N GLY A 77 -115.10 -36.15 -40.82
CA GLY A 77 -113.79 -36.76 -40.58
C GLY A 77 -112.69 -36.26 -41.52
N LYS A 78 -113.01 -36.00 -42.81
CA LYS A 78 -112.04 -35.39 -43.74
C LYS A 78 -111.71 -33.95 -43.40
N GLU A 79 -112.70 -33.18 -42.92
CA GLU A 79 -112.48 -31.81 -42.48
C GLU A 79 -111.65 -31.74 -41.20
N GLU A 80 -111.88 -32.63 -40.25
CA GLU A 80 -111.07 -32.76 -39.03
C GLU A 80 -109.60 -33.07 -39.36
N ILE A 81 -109.36 -34.05 -40.24
CA ILE A 81 -108.00 -34.38 -40.70
C ILE A 81 -107.34 -33.17 -41.37
N ARG A 82 -108.06 -32.46 -42.23
CA ARG A 82 -107.54 -31.26 -42.89
C ARG A 82 -107.20 -30.16 -41.89
N ALA A 83 -108.07 -29.90 -40.93
CA ALA A 83 -107.85 -28.90 -39.88
C ALA A 83 -106.64 -29.25 -39.01
N GLU A 84 -106.45 -30.54 -38.68
CA GLU A 84 -105.29 -31.01 -37.93
C GLU A 84 -103.99 -30.83 -38.74
N TYR A 85 -104.00 -31.16 -40.03
CA TYR A 85 -102.86 -30.91 -40.92
C TYR A 85 -102.52 -29.42 -41.01
N GLU A 86 -103.51 -28.55 -41.20
CA GLU A 86 -103.31 -27.11 -41.28
C GLU A 86 -102.73 -26.56 -39.95
N ARG A 87 -103.23 -27.03 -38.80
CA ARG A 87 -102.70 -26.69 -37.48
C ARG A 87 -101.25 -27.14 -37.31
N ARG A 88 -100.93 -28.39 -37.64
CA ARG A 88 -99.57 -28.93 -37.53
C ARG A 88 -98.59 -28.22 -38.46
N MET A 89 -99.03 -27.80 -39.64
CA MET A 89 -98.23 -26.98 -40.55
C MET A 89 -97.97 -25.58 -40.00
N ALA A 90 -98.93 -24.98 -39.29
CA ALA A 90 -98.72 -23.70 -38.62
C ALA A 90 -97.72 -23.82 -37.45
N GLU A 91 -97.90 -24.81 -36.58
CA GLU A 91 -97.00 -25.08 -35.45
C GLU A 91 -95.55 -25.34 -35.92
N LEU A 92 -95.38 -26.09 -37.02
CA LEU A 92 -94.06 -26.37 -37.59
C LEU A 92 -93.39 -25.12 -38.18
N ARG A 93 -94.18 -24.21 -38.79
CA ARG A 93 -93.65 -22.92 -39.27
C ARG A 93 -93.21 -22.04 -38.11
N GLU A 94 -94.02 -21.93 -37.06
CA GLU A 94 -93.71 -21.14 -35.87
C GLU A 94 -92.45 -21.67 -35.17
N SER A 95 -92.38 -22.99 -34.95
CA SER A 95 -91.21 -23.63 -34.35
C SER A 95 -89.94 -23.41 -35.19
N LYS A 96 -90.04 -23.48 -36.51
CA LYS A 96 -88.92 -23.19 -37.42
C LYS A 96 -88.47 -21.73 -37.31
N GLU A 97 -89.40 -20.78 -37.32
CA GLU A 97 -89.06 -19.36 -37.17
C GLU A 97 -88.43 -19.04 -35.82
N GLU A 98 -88.92 -19.64 -34.75
CA GLU A 98 -88.35 -19.49 -33.41
C GLU A 98 -86.93 -20.08 -33.33
N LEU A 99 -86.72 -21.25 -33.92
CA LEU A 99 -85.42 -21.89 -33.99
C LEU A 99 -84.42 -21.06 -34.81
N GLU A 100 -84.83 -20.52 -35.96
CA GLU A 100 -84.01 -19.63 -36.79
C GLU A 100 -83.63 -18.34 -36.05
N LYS A 101 -84.59 -17.73 -35.32
CA LYS A 101 -84.32 -16.56 -34.47
C LYS A 101 -83.30 -16.89 -33.38
N ASN A 102 -83.46 -18.02 -32.69
CA ASN A 102 -82.55 -18.46 -31.63
C ASN A 102 -81.13 -18.72 -32.16
N TYR A 103 -80.99 -19.42 -33.29
CA TYR A 103 -79.68 -19.64 -33.92
C TYR A 103 -79.02 -18.32 -34.33
N LYS A 104 -79.78 -17.40 -34.92
CA LYS A 104 -79.24 -16.09 -35.32
C LYS A 104 -78.73 -15.28 -34.11
N ILE A 105 -79.45 -15.32 -32.99
CA ILE A 105 -79.03 -14.66 -31.74
C ILE A 105 -77.75 -15.31 -31.20
N GLN A 106 -77.67 -16.65 -31.16
CA GLN A 106 -76.49 -17.36 -30.68
C GLN A 106 -75.25 -17.09 -31.55
N LEU A 107 -75.41 -17.08 -32.88
CA LEU A 107 -74.34 -16.72 -33.80
C LEU A 107 -73.85 -15.28 -33.59
N GLY A 108 -74.76 -14.33 -33.36
CA GLY A 108 -74.41 -12.96 -33.04
C GLY A 108 -73.59 -12.84 -31.75
N LYS A 109 -73.97 -13.56 -30.69
CA LYS A 109 -73.22 -13.60 -29.42
C LYS A 109 -71.82 -14.19 -29.62
N LEU A 110 -71.72 -15.34 -30.28
CA LEU A 110 -70.43 -16.00 -30.57
C LEU A 110 -69.51 -15.13 -31.43
N ALA A 111 -70.06 -14.38 -32.40
CA ALA A 111 -69.29 -13.45 -33.21
C ALA A 111 -68.69 -12.32 -32.34
N SER A 112 -69.50 -11.72 -31.46
CA SER A 112 -69.03 -10.68 -30.53
C SER A 112 -67.97 -11.21 -29.56
N GLU A 113 -68.20 -12.38 -28.96
CA GLU A 113 -67.24 -13.01 -28.04
C GLU A 113 -65.90 -13.32 -28.73
N LYS A 114 -65.94 -13.79 -29.98
CA LYS A 114 -64.75 -14.03 -30.79
C LYS A 114 -63.97 -12.74 -31.06
N GLU A 115 -64.66 -11.65 -31.43
CA GLU A 115 -64.02 -10.35 -31.64
C GLU A 115 -63.38 -9.80 -30.35
N ASP A 116 -64.08 -9.90 -29.22
CA ASP A 116 -63.55 -9.47 -27.93
C ASP A 116 -62.34 -10.31 -27.49
N ALA A 117 -62.37 -11.63 -27.72
CA ALA A 117 -61.24 -12.51 -27.45
C ALA A 117 -60.02 -12.18 -28.32
N LEU A 118 -60.24 -11.86 -29.61
CA LEU A 118 -59.16 -11.46 -30.53
C LEU A 118 -58.54 -10.11 -30.13
N ARG A 119 -59.35 -9.14 -29.69
CA ARG A 119 -58.85 -7.87 -29.16
C ARG A 119 -57.99 -8.09 -27.93
N LYS A 120 -58.50 -8.82 -26.93
CA LYS A 120 -57.74 -9.15 -25.72
C LYS A 120 -56.43 -9.89 -26.01
N TYR A 121 -56.44 -10.80 -26.99
CA TYR A 121 -55.23 -11.50 -27.42
C TYR A 121 -54.19 -10.54 -28.00
N THR A 122 -54.62 -9.60 -28.84
CA THR A 122 -53.73 -8.60 -29.44
C THR A 122 -53.13 -7.70 -28.37
N ASP A 123 -53.96 -7.18 -27.46
CA ASP A 123 -53.52 -6.32 -26.36
C ASP A 123 -52.51 -7.04 -25.45
N LEU A 124 -52.76 -8.31 -25.12
CA LEU A 124 -51.84 -9.12 -24.31
C LEU A 124 -50.51 -9.36 -25.02
N LYS A 125 -50.54 -9.57 -26.33
CA LYS A 125 -49.32 -9.76 -27.13
C LYS A 125 -48.48 -8.48 -27.16
N GLU A 126 -49.09 -7.33 -27.41
CA GLU A 126 -48.38 -6.04 -27.39
C GLU A 126 -47.80 -5.71 -26.01
N LEU A 127 -48.55 -6.02 -24.94
CA LEU A 127 -48.09 -5.85 -23.57
C LEU A 127 -46.92 -6.78 -23.24
N GLN A 128 -46.95 -8.02 -23.73
CA GLN A 128 -45.82 -8.96 -23.61
C GLN A 128 -44.57 -8.44 -24.32
N GLU A 129 -44.69 -7.98 -25.58
CA GLU A 129 -43.57 -7.42 -26.33
C GLU A 129 -42.97 -6.18 -25.64
N THR A 130 -43.82 -5.34 -25.06
CA THR A 130 -43.42 -4.17 -24.26
C THR A 130 -42.71 -4.59 -22.97
N ALA A 131 -43.21 -5.62 -22.28
CA ALA A 131 -42.57 -6.15 -21.07
C ALA A 131 -41.21 -6.79 -21.37
N GLU A 132 -41.08 -7.52 -22.48
CA GLU A 132 -39.82 -8.14 -22.90
C GLU A 132 -38.76 -7.10 -23.27
N THR A 133 -39.14 -6.03 -23.98
CA THR A 133 -38.23 -4.93 -24.31
C THR A 133 -37.77 -4.18 -23.07
N ALA A 134 -38.68 -3.88 -22.14
CA ALA A 134 -38.34 -3.29 -20.84
C ALA A 134 -37.40 -4.19 -20.02
N ARG A 135 -37.65 -5.51 -20.01
CA ARG A 135 -36.78 -6.48 -19.33
C ARG A 135 -35.37 -6.49 -19.91
N LYS A 136 -35.22 -6.51 -21.24
CA LYS A 136 -33.90 -6.47 -21.90
C LYS A 136 -33.15 -5.18 -21.56
N ALA A 137 -33.82 -4.03 -21.59
CA ALA A 137 -33.21 -2.77 -21.20
C ALA A 137 -32.75 -2.76 -19.73
N ALA A 138 -33.54 -3.35 -18.82
CA ALA A 138 -33.15 -3.50 -17.42
C ALA A 138 -31.97 -4.46 -17.24
N GLU A 139 -31.93 -5.58 -17.97
CA GLU A 139 -30.82 -6.53 -17.98
C GLU A 139 -29.51 -5.87 -18.46
N GLU A 140 -29.56 -5.08 -19.54
CA GLU A 140 -28.41 -4.33 -20.05
C GLU A 140 -27.92 -3.27 -19.06
N GLN A 141 -28.83 -2.53 -18.43
CA GLN A 141 -28.47 -1.57 -17.37
C GLN A 141 -27.83 -2.26 -16.17
N ALA A 142 -28.37 -3.41 -15.73
CA ALA A 142 -27.80 -4.19 -14.64
C ALA A 142 -26.40 -4.72 -14.99
N ALA A 143 -26.20 -5.22 -16.20
CA ALA A 143 -24.89 -5.68 -16.68
C ALA A 143 -23.86 -4.53 -16.73
N SER A 144 -24.28 -3.36 -17.23
CA SER A 144 -23.45 -2.15 -17.26
C SER A 144 -23.07 -1.69 -15.85
N ALA A 145 -24.02 -1.67 -14.91
CA ALA A 145 -23.76 -1.32 -13.51
C ALA A 145 -22.76 -2.28 -12.85
N VAL A 146 -22.89 -3.59 -13.09
CA VAL A 146 -21.95 -4.61 -12.58
C VAL A 146 -20.54 -4.38 -13.12
N ASN A 147 -20.40 -4.07 -14.41
CA ASN A 147 -19.10 -3.75 -15.01
C ASN A 147 -18.49 -2.49 -14.39
N LEU A 148 -19.29 -1.44 -14.19
CA LEU A 148 -18.84 -0.20 -13.55
C LEU A 148 -18.36 -0.44 -12.11
N VAL A 149 -19.06 -1.29 -11.34
CA VAL A 149 -18.63 -1.67 -9.99
C VAL A 149 -17.27 -2.38 -10.04
N LYS A 150 -17.09 -3.35 -10.94
CA LYS A 150 -15.82 -4.05 -11.12
C LYS A 150 -14.67 -3.11 -11.49
N GLU A 151 -14.90 -2.13 -12.37
CA GLU A 151 -13.87 -1.13 -12.72
C GLU A 151 -13.54 -0.20 -11.56
N LYS A 152 -14.54 0.25 -10.81
CA LYS A 152 -14.34 1.04 -9.59
C LYS A 152 -13.56 0.26 -8.54
N GLU A 153 -13.85 -1.01 -8.36
CA GLU A 153 -13.15 -1.88 -7.40
C GLU A 153 -11.67 -2.06 -7.78
N LYS A 154 -11.37 -2.32 -9.06
CA LYS A 154 -9.98 -2.34 -9.58
C LYS A 154 -9.26 -1.02 -9.31
N THR A 155 -9.92 0.10 -9.59
CA THR A 155 -9.36 1.44 -9.36
C THR A 155 -9.08 1.69 -7.88
N ASN A 156 -10.01 1.28 -7.01
CA ASN A 156 -9.89 1.43 -5.56
C ASN A 156 -8.73 0.60 -5.00
N ILE A 157 -8.57 -0.65 -5.46
CA ILE A 157 -7.43 -1.50 -5.09
C ILE A 157 -6.11 -0.80 -5.45
N MET A 158 -5.98 -0.31 -6.70
CA MET A 158 -4.76 0.38 -7.14
C MET A 158 -4.49 1.67 -6.34
N LEU A 159 -5.52 2.45 -6.03
CA LEU A 159 -5.37 3.68 -5.23
C LEU A 159 -4.95 3.36 -3.79
N THR A 160 -5.51 2.30 -3.20
CA THR A 160 -5.15 1.83 -1.86
C THR A 160 -3.69 1.38 -1.80
N GLU A 161 -3.22 0.67 -2.82
CA GLU A 161 -1.81 0.24 -2.91
C GLU A 161 -0.87 1.45 -3.04
N LYS A 162 -1.20 2.41 -3.93
CA LYS A 162 -0.43 3.66 -4.06
C LYS A 162 -0.40 4.47 -2.76
N LEU A 163 -1.51 4.50 -2.02
CA LEU A 163 -1.59 5.19 -0.73
C LEU A 163 -0.65 4.52 0.29
N ARG A 164 -0.67 3.20 0.39
CA ARG A 164 0.23 2.44 1.26
C ARG A 164 1.70 2.68 0.93
N ASP A 165 2.07 2.71 -0.36
CA ASP A 165 3.43 3.02 -0.79
C ASP A 165 3.85 4.45 -0.40
N ALA A 166 2.93 5.41 -0.51
CA ALA A 166 3.16 6.80 -0.10
C ALA A 166 3.34 6.92 1.42
N GLU A 167 2.51 6.22 2.20
CA GLU A 167 2.63 6.16 3.67
C GLU A 167 3.95 5.55 4.12
N GLN A 168 4.39 4.46 3.47
CA GLN A 168 5.70 3.85 3.77
C GLN A 168 6.85 4.82 3.46
N LYS A 169 6.79 5.53 2.33
CA LYS A 169 7.79 6.57 2.00
C LYS A 169 7.79 7.71 3.00
N ALA A 170 6.61 8.17 3.44
CA ALA A 170 6.49 9.20 4.46
C ALA A 170 7.16 8.76 5.78
N GLY A 171 6.90 7.53 6.25
CA GLY A 171 7.57 7.00 7.45
C GLY A 171 9.08 6.88 7.32
N ASN A 172 9.60 6.61 6.12
CA ASN A 172 11.04 6.62 5.86
C ASN A 172 11.62 8.05 5.97
N TYR A 173 10.90 9.07 5.51
CA TYR A 173 11.32 10.46 5.67
C TYR A 173 11.37 10.89 7.14
N ASP A 174 10.38 10.51 7.95
CA ASP A 174 10.38 10.78 9.41
C ASP A 174 11.61 10.14 10.10
N THR A 175 12.00 8.95 9.64
CA THR A 175 13.18 8.25 10.15
C THR A 175 14.46 8.98 9.77
N LEU A 176 14.58 9.40 8.50
CA LEU A 176 15.71 10.20 8.01
C LEU A 176 15.79 11.56 8.72
N GLU A 177 14.66 12.19 9.03
CA GLU A 177 14.64 13.45 9.76
C GLU A 177 15.20 13.29 11.18
N LYS A 178 14.80 12.24 11.89
CA LYS A 178 15.35 11.90 13.22
C LYS A 178 16.85 11.61 13.16
N GLU A 179 17.30 10.86 12.17
CA GLU A 179 18.72 10.57 11.98
C GLU A 179 19.53 11.84 11.67
N ASN A 180 19.00 12.70 10.79
CA ASN A 180 19.62 13.98 10.46
C ASN A 180 19.71 14.92 11.68
N ALA A 181 18.66 14.96 12.51
CA ALA A 181 18.69 15.69 13.77
C ALA A 181 19.79 15.16 14.73
N SER A 182 19.92 13.84 14.86
CA SER A 182 20.98 13.21 15.67
C SER A 182 22.38 13.50 15.13
N LEU A 183 22.57 13.45 13.81
CA LEU A 183 23.84 13.77 13.17
C LEU A 183 24.20 15.25 13.37
N LYS A 184 23.24 16.17 13.23
CA LYS A 184 23.46 17.60 13.52
C LYS A 184 23.90 17.81 14.97
N GLN A 185 23.30 17.10 15.93
CA GLN A 185 23.73 17.17 17.32
C GLN A 185 25.17 16.67 17.48
N LYS A 186 25.52 15.51 16.92
CA LYS A 186 26.90 14.98 16.96
C LYS A 186 27.92 15.93 16.33
N VAL A 187 27.58 16.54 15.18
CA VAL A 187 28.44 17.53 14.52
C VAL A 187 28.66 18.73 15.44
N SER A 188 27.60 19.22 16.10
CA SER A 188 27.71 20.33 17.06
C SER A 188 28.61 19.96 18.24
N ASP A 189 28.44 18.77 18.81
CA ASP A 189 29.27 18.29 19.92
C ASP A 189 30.75 18.15 19.53
N LEU A 190 31.03 17.64 18.33
CA LEU A 190 32.39 17.54 17.80
C LEU A 190 33.00 18.91 17.53
N GLN A 191 32.25 19.85 16.97
CA GLN A 191 32.71 21.24 16.79
C GLN A 191 33.05 21.90 18.13
N PHE A 192 32.28 21.63 19.18
CA PHE A 192 32.60 22.11 20.52
C PHE A 192 33.92 21.51 21.05
N LYS A 193 34.11 20.20 20.92
CA LYS A 193 35.36 19.52 21.30
C LYS A 193 36.58 20.05 20.54
N ILE A 194 36.44 20.28 19.23
CA ILE A 194 37.52 20.85 18.40
C ILE A 194 37.92 22.22 18.93
N LYS A 195 36.95 23.11 19.18
CA LYS A 195 37.23 24.44 19.75
C LYS A 195 37.93 24.36 21.10
N ASP A 196 37.57 23.40 21.94
CA ASP A 196 38.20 23.20 23.25
C ASP A 196 39.66 22.73 23.10
N TYR A 197 39.92 21.78 22.20
CA TYR A 197 41.28 21.34 21.88
C TYR A 197 42.12 22.46 21.26
N GLU A 198 41.59 23.23 20.32
CA GLU A 198 42.28 24.38 19.72
C GLU A 198 42.66 25.41 20.79
N LYS A 199 41.77 25.68 21.74
CA LYS A 199 42.05 26.58 22.87
C LYS A 199 43.17 26.05 23.76
N ASN A 200 43.19 24.75 24.04
CA ASN A 200 44.24 24.11 24.84
C ASN A 200 45.58 24.10 24.10
N GLU A 201 45.62 23.80 22.80
CA GLU A 201 46.84 23.91 21.99
C GLU A 201 47.37 25.36 21.96
N LEU A 202 46.49 26.36 21.83
CA LEU A 202 46.87 27.77 21.91
C LEU A 202 47.52 28.13 23.25
N LEU A 203 47.06 27.53 24.36
CA LEU A 203 47.69 27.70 25.67
C LEU A 203 49.09 27.07 25.70
N HIS A 204 49.23 25.84 25.21
CA HIS A 204 50.53 25.17 25.12
C HIS A 204 51.52 25.91 24.23
N ILE A 205 51.08 26.44 23.08
CA ILE A 205 51.91 27.26 22.20
C ILE A 205 52.43 28.50 22.94
N LYS A 206 51.57 29.21 23.68
CA LYS A 206 51.97 30.37 24.49
C LYS A 206 52.97 30.01 25.57
N GLU A 207 52.78 28.87 26.24
CA GLU A 207 53.69 28.38 27.28
C GLU A 207 55.08 28.03 26.69
N ILE A 208 55.12 27.34 25.54
CA ILE A 208 56.36 27.05 24.81
C ILE A 208 57.07 28.35 24.38
N GLU A 209 56.33 29.36 23.91
CA GLU A 209 56.91 30.66 23.56
C GLU A 209 57.52 31.38 24.76
N GLN A 210 56.87 31.32 25.93
CA GLN A 210 57.44 31.87 27.16
C GLN A 210 58.72 31.16 27.57
N LEU A 211 58.72 29.83 27.58
CA LEU A 211 59.90 29.02 27.88
C LEU A 211 61.05 29.30 26.91
N LYS A 212 60.77 29.49 25.61
CA LYS A 212 61.79 29.90 24.64
C LYS A 212 62.40 31.26 24.94
N LYS A 213 61.59 32.25 25.33
CA LYS A 213 62.10 33.59 25.72
C LYS A 213 62.98 33.50 26.96
N GLU A 214 62.58 32.70 27.95
CA GLU A 214 63.35 32.48 29.17
C GLU A 214 64.66 31.73 28.88
N ALA A 215 64.62 30.67 28.07
CA ALA A 215 65.80 29.95 27.62
C ALA A 215 66.79 30.86 26.87
N HIS A 216 66.29 31.75 26.00
CA HIS A 216 67.13 32.73 25.32
C HIS A 216 67.78 33.71 26.30
N LYS A 217 67.02 34.22 27.28
CA LYS A 217 67.56 35.10 28.34
C LYS A 217 68.65 34.39 29.17
N ASN A 218 68.42 33.12 29.52
CA ASN A 218 69.38 32.29 30.23
C ASN A 218 70.64 32.06 29.37
N SER A 219 70.48 31.76 28.08
CA SER A 219 71.61 31.61 27.14
C SER A 219 72.47 32.87 27.07
N VAL A 220 71.86 34.05 26.91
CA VAL A 220 72.58 35.34 26.88
C VAL A 220 73.33 35.57 28.21
N THR A 221 72.72 35.19 29.34
CA THR A 221 73.34 35.33 30.66
C THR A 221 74.52 34.38 30.82
N ILE A 222 74.39 33.12 30.39
CA ILE A 222 75.47 32.14 30.39
C ILE A 222 76.64 32.62 29.52
N GLU A 223 76.36 33.17 28.33
CA GLU A 223 77.39 33.70 27.43
C GLU A 223 78.16 34.84 28.08
N LYS A 224 77.47 35.80 28.72
CA LYS A 224 78.10 36.89 29.49
C LYS A 224 79.00 36.35 30.61
N LEU A 225 78.47 35.46 31.46
CA LEU A 225 79.23 34.86 32.55
C LEU A 225 80.46 34.09 32.05
N ASN A 226 80.35 33.39 30.92
CA ASN A 226 81.50 32.73 30.30
C ASN A 226 82.54 33.75 29.81
N THR A 227 82.14 34.85 29.17
CA THR A 227 83.10 35.90 28.78
C THR A 227 83.80 36.55 29.97
N GLU A 228 83.09 36.80 31.07
CA GLU A 228 83.68 37.30 32.32
C GLU A 228 84.66 36.30 32.91
N LYS A 229 84.26 35.01 32.99
CA LYS A 229 85.14 33.92 33.44
C LYS A 229 86.43 33.84 32.62
N TYR A 230 86.37 33.99 31.29
CA TYR A 230 87.57 34.01 30.44
C TYR A 230 88.47 35.21 30.76
N LYS A 231 87.90 36.41 30.94
CA LYS A 231 88.67 37.61 31.32
C LYS A 231 89.32 37.48 32.70
N GLU A 232 88.60 36.94 33.67
CA GLU A 232 89.16 36.65 35.00
C GLU A 232 90.29 35.61 34.90
N HIS A 233 90.11 34.55 34.11
CA HIS A 233 91.15 33.55 33.88
C HIS A 233 92.40 34.16 33.23
N GLU A 234 92.26 35.00 32.20
CA GLU A 234 93.38 35.73 31.60
C GLU A 234 94.09 36.63 32.63
N THR A 235 93.33 37.33 33.46
CA THR A 235 93.87 38.20 34.51
C THR A 235 94.67 37.40 35.54
N ILE A 236 94.11 36.29 36.04
CA ILE A 236 94.77 35.39 36.99
C ILE A 236 96.03 34.78 36.35
N GLN A 237 95.97 34.37 35.09
CA GLN A 237 97.10 33.79 34.37
C GLN A 237 98.23 34.82 34.17
N ALA A 238 97.90 36.07 33.86
CA ALA A 238 98.86 37.16 33.79
C ALA A 238 99.54 37.39 35.15
N GLN A 239 98.76 37.48 36.23
CA GLN A 239 99.29 37.63 37.60
C GLN A 239 100.19 36.46 38.02
N LEU A 240 99.82 35.22 37.70
CA LEU A 240 100.65 34.04 37.94
C LEU A 240 101.98 34.12 37.17
N SER A 241 101.95 34.54 35.92
CA SER A 241 103.16 34.68 35.10
C SER A 241 104.12 35.73 35.66
N GLU A 242 103.59 36.85 36.16
CA GLU A 242 104.35 37.91 36.79
C GLU A 242 104.98 37.42 38.11
N LYS A 243 104.18 36.76 38.95
CA LYS A 243 104.66 36.17 40.21
C LYS A 243 105.73 35.11 39.98
N THR A 244 105.63 34.33 38.90
CA THR A 244 106.64 33.33 38.51
C THR A 244 107.96 34.00 38.09
N LYS A 245 107.90 35.11 37.35
CA LYS A 245 109.09 35.90 37.00
C LYS A 245 109.78 36.45 38.26
N LEU A 246 109.02 37.07 39.15
CA LEU A 246 109.51 37.57 40.44
C LEU A 246 110.17 36.46 41.27
N LEU A 247 109.56 35.28 41.33
CA LEU A 247 110.13 34.12 42.04
C LEU A 247 111.49 33.71 41.44
N SER A 248 111.59 33.67 40.10
CA SER A 248 112.84 33.34 39.41
C SER A 248 113.94 34.39 39.64
N GLU A 249 113.57 35.67 39.73
CA GLU A 249 114.51 36.74 40.11
C GLU A 249 115.00 36.55 41.54
N GLN A 250 114.10 36.28 42.48
CA GLN A 250 114.46 35.99 43.88
C GLN A 250 115.36 34.75 44.00
N GLU A 251 115.12 33.68 43.23
CA GLU A 251 115.97 32.49 43.20
C GLU A 251 117.40 32.80 42.71
N LYS A 252 117.54 33.65 41.67
CA LYS A 252 118.86 34.08 41.19
C LYS A 252 119.60 34.89 42.25
N GLU A 253 118.91 35.81 42.91
CA GLU A 253 119.47 36.65 43.96
C GLU A 253 119.90 35.81 45.18
N LEU A 254 119.08 34.82 45.56
CA LEU A 254 119.41 33.85 46.60
C LEU A 254 120.67 33.03 46.25
N ASN A 255 120.81 32.59 44.99
CA ASN A 255 121.99 31.88 44.52
C ASN A 255 123.26 32.75 44.57
N VAL A 256 123.15 34.04 44.21
CA VAL A 256 124.28 34.98 44.33
C VAL A 256 124.71 35.13 45.79
N LEU A 257 123.76 35.29 46.71
CA LEU A 257 124.05 35.34 48.15
C LEU A 257 124.71 34.05 48.65
N HIS A 258 124.26 32.88 48.17
CA HIS A 258 124.87 31.59 48.52
C HIS A 258 126.33 31.50 48.08
N ILE A 259 126.66 31.99 46.87
CA ILE A 259 128.04 32.05 46.35
C ILE A 259 128.90 32.97 47.23
N GLN A 260 128.39 34.17 47.55
CA GLN A 260 129.11 35.14 48.40
C GLN A 260 129.39 34.59 49.81
N LEU A 261 128.44 33.86 50.40
CA LEU A 261 128.62 33.19 51.69
C LEU A 261 129.70 32.09 51.62
N ALA A 262 129.73 31.31 50.54
CA ALA A 262 130.75 30.27 50.34
C ALA A 262 132.16 30.89 50.20
N GLU A 263 132.29 32.02 49.52
CA GLU A 263 133.56 32.76 49.40
C GLU A 263 134.04 33.31 50.74
N GLN A 264 133.15 33.94 51.53
CA GLN A 264 133.49 34.41 52.88
C GLN A 264 133.92 33.28 53.81
N SER A 265 133.29 32.11 53.71
CA SER A 265 133.69 30.94 54.50
C SER A 265 135.11 30.47 54.14
N LYS A 266 135.44 30.46 52.85
CA LYS A 266 136.78 30.09 52.36
C LYS A 266 137.86 31.08 52.81
N GLU A 267 137.54 32.36 52.80
CA GLU A 267 138.44 33.42 53.26
C GLU A 267 138.65 33.37 54.78
N SER A 268 137.60 33.04 55.55
CA SER A 268 137.70 32.79 56.99
C SER A 268 138.63 31.62 57.33
N GLU A 269 138.56 30.53 56.57
CA GLU A 269 139.45 29.37 56.74
C GLU A 269 140.92 29.72 56.45
N LEU A 270 141.18 30.46 55.35
CA LEU A 270 142.53 30.93 54.99
C LEU A 270 143.15 31.84 56.07
N ILE A 271 142.36 32.70 56.71
CA ILE A 271 142.85 33.56 57.79
C ILE A 271 143.25 32.73 59.02
N LYS A 272 142.47 31.71 59.37
CA LYS A 272 142.81 30.79 60.48
C LYS A 272 144.08 30.00 60.19
N GLU A 273 144.24 29.52 58.95
CA GLU A 273 145.42 28.76 58.53
C GLU A 273 146.70 29.60 58.60
N ARG A 274 146.65 30.87 58.16
CA ARG A 274 147.77 31.82 58.31
C ARG A 274 148.16 32.07 59.77
N ALA A 275 147.17 32.20 60.66
CA ALA A 275 147.44 32.43 62.09
C ALA A 275 148.12 31.22 62.76
N VAL A 276 147.85 29.99 62.30
CA VAL A 276 148.52 28.78 62.80
C VAL A 276 149.99 28.74 62.35
N ILE A 277 150.25 29.02 61.06
CA ILE A 277 151.60 29.03 60.48
C ILE A 277 152.52 30.06 61.17
N GLU A 278 151.99 31.26 61.48
CA GLU A 278 152.75 32.31 62.17
C GLU A 278 153.20 31.86 63.57
N LYS A 279 152.31 31.19 64.31
CA LYS A 279 152.61 30.64 65.64
C LYS A 279 153.64 29.52 65.61
N GLU A 280 153.63 28.68 64.57
CA GLU A 280 154.64 27.64 64.39
C GLU A 280 156.03 28.23 64.13
N ARG A 281 156.13 29.30 63.32
CA ARG A 281 157.40 30.02 63.10
C ARG A 281 157.96 30.62 64.39
N GLU A 282 157.10 31.20 65.23
CA GLU A 282 157.51 31.80 66.49
C GLU A 282 158.03 30.76 67.50
N MET A 283 157.42 29.57 67.54
CA MET A 283 157.91 28.45 68.35
C MET A 283 159.27 27.94 67.86
N LEU A 284 159.45 27.79 66.55
CA LEU A 284 160.72 27.35 65.97
C LEU A 284 161.86 28.33 66.31
N SER A 285 161.59 29.64 66.22
CA SER A 285 162.56 30.68 66.61
C SER A 285 163.00 30.57 68.07
N LYS A 286 162.07 30.29 69.00
CA LYS A 286 162.38 30.08 70.42
C LYS A 286 163.20 28.81 70.69
N ILE A 287 162.98 27.76 69.90
CA ILE A 287 163.77 26.52 69.99
C ILE A 287 165.22 26.76 69.54
N GLU A 288 165.42 27.59 68.51
CA GLU A 288 166.76 27.96 68.00
C GLU A 288 167.57 28.75 69.05
N GLU A 289 166.94 29.72 69.72
CA GLU A 289 167.58 30.50 70.80
C GLU A 289 168.02 29.62 71.99
N LEU A 290 167.16 28.67 72.39
CA LEU A 290 167.48 27.73 73.47
C LEU A 290 168.63 26.78 73.11
N ARG A 291 168.79 26.43 71.83
CA ARG A 291 169.94 25.63 71.36
C ARG A 291 171.26 26.40 71.47
N ASN A 292 171.28 27.66 71.04
CA ASN A 292 172.50 28.48 71.11
C ASN A 292 172.97 28.68 72.55
N ALA A 293 172.05 28.98 73.47
CA ALA A 293 172.38 29.12 74.89
C ALA A 293 172.92 27.82 75.52
N LEU A 294 172.46 26.65 75.05
CA LEU A 294 172.94 25.35 75.52
C LEU A 294 174.37 25.07 75.07
N ASP A 295 174.76 25.52 73.88
CA ASP A 295 176.10 25.29 73.35
C ASP A 295 177.15 26.23 73.99
N GLU A 296 176.81 27.49 74.28
CA GLU A 296 177.67 28.40 75.06
C GLU A 296 177.98 27.85 76.48
N ALA A 297 176.95 27.31 77.15
CA ALA A 297 177.12 26.72 78.49
C ALA A 297 178.03 25.48 78.50
N LYS A 298 178.09 24.72 77.40
CA LYS A 298 179.02 23.58 77.28
C LYS A 298 180.46 24.06 77.08
N GLU A 299 180.66 25.16 76.37
CA GLU A 299 181.97 25.71 76.05
C GLU A 299 182.64 26.34 77.28
N GLU A 300 181.87 27.08 78.11
CA GLU A 300 182.36 27.56 79.41
C GLU A 300 182.76 26.42 80.36
N LYS A 301 181.97 25.34 80.39
CA LYS A 301 182.25 24.16 81.21
C LYS A 301 183.55 23.46 80.78
N TYR A 302 183.87 23.43 79.49
CA TYR A 302 185.11 22.85 78.97
C TYR A 302 186.33 23.67 79.38
N ASN A 303 186.25 25.00 79.28
CA ASN A 303 187.36 25.91 79.61
C ASN A 303 187.71 25.92 81.11
N LEU A 304 186.71 25.85 81.99
CA LEU A 304 186.93 25.72 83.44
C LEU A 304 187.63 24.40 83.81
N ARG A 305 187.34 23.32 83.09
CA ARG A 305 187.98 22.01 83.27
C ARG A 305 189.46 22.03 82.89
N LEU A 306 189.81 22.81 81.87
CA LEU A 306 191.19 22.92 81.38
C LEU A 306 192.10 23.69 82.35
N GLN A 307 191.56 24.72 83.04
CA GLN A 307 192.31 25.49 84.05
C GLN A 307 192.59 24.68 85.33
N LEU A 308 191.69 23.78 85.73
CA LEU A 308 191.86 22.93 86.91
C LEU A 308 192.98 21.88 86.77
N THR A 309 193.34 21.49 85.55
CA THR A 309 194.27 20.36 85.32
C THR A 309 195.74 20.78 85.37
N LYS A 310 196.07 22.06 85.17
CA LYS A 310 197.48 22.52 85.19
C LYS A 310 197.99 22.96 86.58
N LEU A 311 197.14 22.96 87.60
CA LEU A 311 197.50 23.33 88.98
C LEU A 311 197.95 22.14 89.86
N GLN A 312 198.23 20.95 89.30
CA GLN A 312 198.52 19.75 90.11
C GLN A 312 199.73 18.87 89.69
N LYS A 313 200.84 19.42 89.18
CA LYS A 313 202.20 18.89 89.42
C LYS A 313 203.29 19.81 88.89
#